data_AF-Q3BUC4-F1
#
_entry.id   AF-Q3BUC4-F1
#
_cell.length_a   1.000
_cell.length_b   1.000
_cell.length_c   1.000
_cell.angle_alpha   90.00
_cell.angle_beta   90.00
_cell.angle_gamma   90.00
#
_symmetry.space_group_name_H-M   'P 1'
#
loop_
_entity.id
_entity.type
_entity.pdbx_description
1 polymer ?
#
loop_
_entity_poly.entity_id
_entity_poly.type
_entity_poly.pdbx_seq_one_letter_code
_entity_poly.pdbx_strand_id
1 'polypeptide(L)'
;MKTGLASLPRTRHWRVFALAMLALSAYPAFVLIAVYSQWLGSGLPGGRNGPADAYRHSLASAIVAYSLSPRCVDWVTAVMERGGVGTPSRAMDAHNNGIGARIGAAAPSWAAMQREVRAAVDHGAIDARSPDQITWLAATAWQDRLY
;
A
#
# COMPACT_ATOMS: atom_id res chain seq x y z
N MET A 1 24.55 7.29 -57.13
CA MET A 1 23.70 7.76 -56.01
C MET A 1 22.92 6.58 -55.44
N LYS A 2 23.25 6.12 -54.23
CA LYS A 2 22.35 5.32 -53.39
C LYS A 2 22.48 5.87 -51.97
N THR A 3 21.44 6.56 -51.53
CA THR A 3 21.28 7.17 -50.22
C THR A 3 21.07 6.08 -49.18
N GLY A 4 21.99 5.96 -48.21
CA GLY A 4 21.83 5.09 -47.06
C GLY A 4 20.84 5.71 -46.08
N LEU A 5 19.72 5.02 -45.82
CA LEU A 5 18.86 5.31 -44.68
C LEU A 5 19.60 4.90 -43.41
N ALA A 6 20.14 5.88 -42.68
CA ALA A 6 20.70 5.66 -41.36
C ALA A 6 19.60 5.17 -40.42
N SER A 7 19.65 3.89 -40.05
CA SER A 7 18.85 3.36 -38.95
C SER A 7 19.35 3.99 -37.65
N LEU A 8 18.45 4.67 -36.93
CA LEU A 8 18.78 5.24 -35.62
C LEU A 8 19.27 4.12 -34.69
N PRO A 9 20.33 4.35 -33.90
CA PRO A 9 20.97 3.31 -33.09
C PRO A 9 20.01 2.84 -31.99
N ARG A 10 19.63 1.56 -32.09
CA ARG A 10 18.76 0.78 -31.20
C ARG A 10 19.14 0.88 -29.70
N THR A 11 20.37 1.28 -29.39
CA THR A 11 20.92 1.43 -28.03
C THR A 11 20.39 2.64 -27.28
N ARG A 12 20.06 3.76 -27.95
CA ARG A 12 19.54 4.97 -27.29
C ARG A 12 18.12 4.75 -26.78
N HIS A 13 17.27 4.10 -27.57
CA HIS A 13 15.89 3.80 -27.19
C HIS A 13 15.80 2.78 -26.07
N TRP A 14 16.69 1.78 -26.04
CA TRP A 14 16.74 0.81 -24.93
C TRP A 14 17.17 1.45 -23.62
N ARG A 15 18.14 2.38 -23.62
CA ARG A 15 18.53 3.12 -22.41
C ARG A 15 17.40 4.00 -21.88
N VAL A 16 16.69 4.70 -22.76
CA VAL A 16 15.52 5.50 -22.39
C VAL A 16 14.42 4.62 -21.80
N PHE A 17 14.14 3.47 -22.43
CA PHE A 17 13.17 2.50 -21.92
C PHE A 17 13.58 1.93 -20.55
N ALA A 18 14.85 1.56 -20.37
CA ALA A 18 15.37 1.05 -19.11
C ALA A 18 15.29 2.10 -17.98
N LEU A 19 15.63 3.37 -18.27
CA LEU A 19 15.50 4.47 -17.32
C LEU A 19 14.03 4.75 -16.96
N ALA A 20 13.12 4.68 -17.94
CA ALA A 20 11.69 4.84 -17.69
C ALA A 20 11.15 3.71 -16.80
N MET A 21 11.55 2.45 -17.05
CA MET A 21 11.17 1.31 -16.21
C MET A 21 11.73 1.42 -14.79
N LEU A 22 12.97 1.91 -14.65
CA LEU A 22 13.57 2.15 -13.34
C LEU A 22 12.83 3.25 -12.57
N ALA A 23 12.45 4.33 -13.24
CA ALA A 23 11.66 5.40 -12.64
C ALA A 23 10.27 4.91 -12.21
N LEU A 24 9.63 4.05 -13.03
CA LEU A 24 8.34 3.45 -12.73
C LEU A 24 8.38 2.50 -11.53
N SER A 25 9.47 1.74 -11.35
CA SER A 25 9.62 0.79 -10.25
C SER A 25 10.10 1.42 -8.94
N ALA A 26 10.74 2.59 -9.00
CA ALA A 26 11.28 3.27 -7.83
C ALA A 26 10.21 3.60 -6.78
N TYR A 27 9.02 4.05 -7.21
CA TYR A 27 7.98 4.44 -6.28
C TYR A 27 7.35 3.24 -5.54
N PRO A 28 6.90 2.16 -6.21
CA PRO A 28 6.48 0.94 -5.52
C PRO A 28 7.56 0.38 -4.59
N ALA A 29 8.83 0.41 -5.00
CA ALA A 29 9.94 -0.02 -4.14
C ALA A 29 10.08 0.86 -2.89
N PHE A 30 9.98 2.18 -3.02
CA PHE A 30 9.97 3.12 -1.90
C PHE A 30 8.84 2.80 -0.91
N VAL A 31 7.60 2.62 -1.41
CA VAL A 31 6.44 2.30 -0.56
C VAL A 31 6.68 0.98 0.18
N LEU A 32 7.12 -0.07 -0.51
CA LEU A 32 7.41 -1.36 0.11
C LEU A 32 8.50 -1.25 1.19
N ILE A 33 9.61 -0.57 0.91
CA ILE A 33 10.69 -0.37 1.88
C ILE A 33 10.18 0.38 3.11
N ALA A 34 9.43 1.46 2.91
CA ALA A 34 8.89 2.28 3.99
C ALA A 34 7.91 1.47 4.87
N VAL A 35 6.99 0.72 4.27
CA VAL A 35 6.03 -0.13 5.00
C VAL A 35 6.74 -1.22 5.77
N TYR A 36 7.61 -2.00 5.12
CA TYR A 36 8.25 -3.15 5.77
C TYR A 36 9.25 -2.74 6.84
N SER A 37 9.92 -1.59 6.71
CA SER A 37 10.79 -1.06 7.76
C SER A 37 10.02 -0.77 9.05
N GLN A 38 8.79 -0.24 8.94
CA GLN A 38 7.93 0.01 10.11
C GLN A 38 7.26 -1.26 10.62
N TRP A 39 6.79 -2.10 9.71
CA TRP A 39 6.06 -3.32 10.06
C TRP A 39 6.94 -4.34 10.81
N LEU A 40 8.19 -4.54 10.37
CA LEU A 40 9.14 -5.43 11.04
C LEU A 40 9.43 -5.02 12.50
N GLY A 41 9.36 -3.72 12.81
CA GLY A 41 9.52 -3.18 14.16
C GLY A 41 8.22 -3.07 14.97
N SER A 42 7.06 -3.41 14.39
CA SER A 42 5.76 -3.10 15.00
C SER A 42 5.38 -4.04 16.16
N GLY A 43 5.85 -5.28 16.14
CA GLY A 43 5.50 -6.33 17.10
C GLY A 43 4.05 -6.82 17.02
N LEU A 44 3.31 -6.46 15.97
CA LEU A 44 1.89 -6.82 15.83
C LEU A 44 1.72 -8.30 15.41
N PRO A 45 0.72 -9.02 15.94
CA PRO A 45 0.43 -10.40 15.57
C PRO A 45 -0.44 -10.50 14.30
N GLY A 46 -0.63 -11.71 13.79
CA GLY A 46 -1.58 -11.99 12.71
C GLY A 46 -1.08 -11.48 11.37
N GLY A 47 0.01 -12.10 10.90
CA GLY A 47 0.74 -11.71 9.69
C GLY A 47 -0.11 -11.66 8.41
N ARG A 48 -1.25 -12.34 8.39
CA ARG A 48 -2.33 -12.16 7.40
C ARG A 48 -3.68 -12.20 8.10
N ASN A 49 -4.63 -11.38 7.66
CA ASN A 49 -5.98 -11.22 8.22
C ASN A 49 -6.06 -10.69 9.67
N GLY A 50 -4.93 -10.35 10.29
CA GLY A 50 -4.83 -9.87 11.67
C GLY A 50 -4.31 -8.44 11.78
N PRO A 51 -3.99 -7.97 13.00
CA PRO A 51 -3.52 -6.60 13.26
C PRO A 51 -2.29 -6.19 12.44
N ALA A 52 -1.33 -7.11 12.27
CA ALA A 52 -0.14 -6.87 11.45
C ALA A 52 -0.50 -6.59 9.98
N ASP A 53 -1.46 -7.33 9.44
CA ASP A 53 -1.92 -7.15 8.06
C ASP A 53 -2.67 -5.83 7.89
N ALA A 54 -3.59 -5.54 8.82
CA ALA A 54 -4.30 -4.27 8.89
C ALA A 54 -3.33 -3.07 8.95
N TYR A 55 -2.25 -3.18 9.74
CA TYR A 55 -1.20 -2.17 9.81
C TYR A 55 -0.46 -1.99 8.47
N ARG A 56 -0.06 -3.07 7.80
CA ARG A 56 0.61 -2.96 6.49
C ARG A 56 -0.27 -2.28 5.45
N HIS A 57 -1.53 -2.70 5.34
CA HIS A 57 -2.47 -2.17 4.36
C HIS A 57 -2.80 -0.69 4.62
N SER A 58 -3.11 -0.34 5.87
CA SER A 58 -3.38 1.05 6.24
C SER A 58 -2.14 1.94 6.10
N LEU A 59 -0.94 1.45 6.48
CA LEU A 59 0.30 2.21 6.34
C LEU A 59 0.68 2.42 4.87
N ALA A 60 0.58 1.38 4.03
CA ALA A 60 0.84 1.48 2.61
C ALA A 60 -0.07 2.53 1.97
N SER A 61 -1.37 2.47 2.28
CA SER A 61 -2.37 3.42 1.80
C SER A 61 -2.11 4.84 2.30
N ALA A 62 -1.72 5.01 3.56
CA ALA A 62 -1.37 6.31 4.12
C ALA A 62 -0.13 6.91 3.42
N ILE A 63 0.91 6.11 3.21
CA ILE A 63 2.13 6.54 2.51
C ILE A 63 1.79 7.00 1.09
N VAL A 64 0.98 6.24 0.37
CA VAL A 64 0.56 6.60 -1.00
C VAL A 64 -0.29 7.87 -1.00
N ALA A 65 -1.23 8.00 -0.07
CA ALA A 65 -2.07 9.19 0.03
C ALA A 65 -1.28 10.45 0.40
N TYR A 66 -0.32 10.33 1.33
CA TYR A 66 0.54 11.43 1.78
C TYR A 66 1.54 11.87 0.70
N SER A 67 2.20 10.92 0.04
CA SER A 67 3.28 11.21 -0.91
C SER A 67 2.79 11.44 -2.33
N LEU A 68 1.56 11.03 -2.67
CA LEU A 68 1.03 11.12 -4.02
C LEU A 68 -0.43 11.58 -4.05
N SER A 69 -1.38 10.71 -3.75
CA SER A 69 -2.81 11.06 -3.75
C SER A 69 -3.67 9.93 -3.15
N PRO A 70 -4.73 10.26 -2.39
CA PRO A 70 -5.72 9.26 -1.97
C PRO A 70 -6.41 8.59 -3.17
N ARG A 71 -6.55 9.28 -4.32
CA ARG A 71 -7.13 8.69 -5.55
C ARG A 71 -6.31 7.52 -6.09
N CYS A 72 -5.00 7.50 -5.85
CA CYS A 72 -4.15 6.38 -6.23
C CYS A 72 -4.45 5.15 -5.37
N VAL A 73 -4.79 5.35 -4.09
CA VAL A 73 -5.23 4.27 -3.19
C VAL A 73 -6.55 3.68 -3.67
N ASP A 74 -7.51 4.53 -4.07
CA ASP A 74 -8.80 4.07 -4.61
C ASP A 74 -8.60 3.17 -5.83
N TRP A 75 -7.74 3.59 -6.76
CA TRP A 75 -7.38 2.81 -7.95
C TRP A 75 -6.72 1.48 -7.60
N VAL A 76 -5.70 1.49 -6.74
CA VAL A 76 -5.01 0.26 -6.33
C VAL A 76 -5.98 -0.69 -5.63
N THR A 77 -6.84 -0.18 -4.75
CA THR A 77 -7.86 -0.98 -4.03
C THR A 77 -8.89 -1.57 -4.99
N ALA A 78 -9.32 -0.82 -6.01
CA ALA A 78 -10.23 -1.33 -7.03
C ALA A 78 -9.61 -2.49 -7.82
N VAL A 79 -8.32 -2.40 -8.16
CA VAL A 79 -7.63 -3.42 -8.96
C VAL A 79 -7.20 -4.64 -8.13
N MET A 80 -6.55 -4.42 -6.99
CA MET A 80 -5.96 -5.49 -6.17
C MET A 80 -7.02 -6.18 -5.31
N GLU A 81 -7.87 -5.40 -4.64
CA GLU A 81 -8.88 -5.93 -3.71
C GLU A 81 -10.24 -6.16 -4.35
N ARG A 82 -10.41 -5.85 -5.64
CA ARG A 82 -11.73 -5.81 -6.32
C ARG A 82 -12.73 -4.93 -5.55
N GLY A 83 -12.24 -3.83 -4.97
CA GLY A 83 -13.06 -2.95 -4.13
C GLY A 83 -13.64 -3.63 -2.89
N GLY A 84 -13.01 -4.70 -2.40
CA GLY A 84 -13.47 -5.46 -1.25
C GLY A 84 -14.46 -6.60 -1.57
N VAL A 85 -14.74 -6.87 -2.84
CA VAL A 85 -15.72 -7.88 -3.24
C VAL A 85 -15.11 -9.29 -3.27
N GLY A 86 -15.85 -10.24 -2.68
CA GLY A 86 -15.68 -11.68 -2.88
C GLY A 86 -15.13 -12.45 -1.69
N THR A 87 -14.39 -11.81 -0.77
CA THR A 87 -13.93 -12.45 0.47
C THR A 87 -13.90 -11.46 1.65
N PRO A 88 -14.05 -11.94 2.91
CA PRO A 88 -13.93 -11.10 4.10
C PRO A 88 -12.57 -10.38 4.21
N SER A 89 -11.47 -11.06 3.86
CA SER A 89 -10.13 -10.45 3.85
C SER A 89 -10.05 -9.27 2.90
N ARG A 90 -10.59 -9.37 1.69
CA ARG A 90 -10.60 -8.25 0.74
C ARG A 90 -11.43 -7.08 1.25
N ALA A 91 -12.57 -7.35 1.87
CA ALA A 91 -13.41 -6.31 2.45
C ALA A 91 -12.69 -5.57 3.59
N MET A 92 -12.02 -6.32 4.46
CA MET A 92 -11.15 -5.80 5.52
C MET A 92 -10.02 -4.94 4.93
N ASP A 93 -9.30 -5.43 3.93
CA ASP A 93 -8.18 -4.72 3.30
C ASP A 93 -8.64 -3.42 2.62
N ALA A 94 -9.74 -3.47 1.87
CA ALA A 94 -10.32 -2.29 1.22
C ALA A 94 -10.78 -1.23 2.24
N HIS A 95 -11.41 -1.66 3.34
CA HIS A 95 -11.81 -0.79 4.43
C HIS A 95 -10.62 -0.11 5.11
N ASN A 96 -9.61 -0.90 5.49
CA ASN A 96 -8.39 -0.41 6.13
C ASN A 96 -7.56 0.50 5.22
N ASN A 97 -7.53 0.21 3.91
CA ASN A 97 -6.93 1.10 2.91
C ASN A 97 -7.61 2.47 2.91
N GLY A 98 -8.94 2.50 2.96
CA GLY A 98 -9.71 3.74 3.02
C GLY A 98 -9.40 4.58 4.27
N ILE A 99 -9.25 3.94 5.44
CA ILE A 99 -8.84 4.64 6.68
C ILE A 99 -7.41 5.16 6.55
N GLY A 100 -6.47 4.32 6.09
CA GLY A 100 -5.09 4.70 5.86
C GLY A 100 -4.96 5.89 4.91
N ALA A 101 -5.71 5.89 3.80
CA ALA A 101 -5.74 6.99 2.84
C ALA A 101 -6.21 8.31 3.48
N ARG A 102 -7.24 8.28 4.33
CA ARG A 102 -7.71 9.48 5.05
C ARG A 102 -6.64 10.03 6.00
N ILE A 103 -5.99 9.15 6.77
CA ILE A 103 -4.88 9.54 7.66
C ILE A 103 -3.74 10.16 6.85
N GLY A 104 -3.30 9.49 5.79
CA GLY A 104 -2.21 9.98 4.93
C GLY A 104 -2.51 11.33 4.29
N ALA A 105 -3.73 11.53 3.80
CA ALA A 105 -4.14 12.79 3.18
C ALA A 105 -4.24 13.97 4.17
N ALA A 106 -4.55 13.70 5.44
CA ALA A 106 -4.71 14.72 6.48
C ALA A 106 -3.42 14.99 7.28
N ALA A 107 -2.43 14.09 7.22
CA ALA A 107 -1.28 14.14 8.10
C ALA A 107 -0.39 15.37 7.84
N PRO A 108 -0.03 16.14 8.88
CA PRO A 108 0.82 17.32 8.73
C PRO A 108 2.30 16.98 8.54
N SER A 109 2.69 15.72 8.74
CA SER A 109 4.05 15.25 8.55
C SER A 109 4.10 13.73 8.40
N TRP A 110 5.21 13.23 7.84
CA TRP A 110 5.51 11.80 7.76
C TRP A 110 5.47 11.09 9.11
N ALA A 111 6.02 11.73 10.16
CA ALA A 111 6.02 11.16 11.51
C ALA A 111 4.62 11.13 12.12
N ALA A 112 3.80 12.16 11.87
CA ALA A 112 2.40 12.18 12.31
C ALA A 112 1.59 11.08 11.62
N MET A 113 1.72 10.94 10.30
CA MET A 113 1.06 9.87 9.54
C MET A 113 1.34 8.49 10.13
N GLN A 114 2.61 8.13 10.32
CA GLN A 114 2.99 6.81 10.85
C GLN A 114 2.43 6.58 12.26
N ARG A 115 2.51 7.60 13.13
CA ARG A 115 1.95 7.54 14.49
C ARG A 115 0.44 7.37 14.49
N GLU A 116 -0.27 8.10 13.63
CA GLU A 116 -1.73 8.06 13.56
C GLU A 116 -2.22 6.72 12.99
N VAL A 117 -1.56 6.17 11.97
CA VAL A 117 -1.85 4.82 11.48
C VAL A 117 -1.63 3.79 12.59
N ARG A 118 -0.51 3.87 13.31
CA ARG A 118 -0.23 2.96 14.43
C ARG A 118 -1.32 3.06 15.50
N ALA A 119 -1.67 4.28 15.91
CA ALA A 119 -2.73 4.51 16.89
C ALA A 119 -4.09 3.99 16.39
N ALA A 120 -4.41 4.13 15.11
CA ALA A 120 -5.65 3.61 14.54
C ALA A 120 -5.73 2.08 14.61
N VAL A 121 -4.60 1.37 14.39
CA VAL A 121 -4.52 -0.08 14.56
C VAL A 121 -4.61 -0.49 16.02
N ASP A 122 -3.92 0.23 16.93
CA ASP A 122 -3.97 -0.07 18.37
C ASP A 122 -5.40 0.09 18.95
N HIS A 123 -6.23 0.97 18.37
CA HIS A 123 -7.67 1.12 18.70
C HIS A 123 -8.60 0.29 17.81
N GLY A 124 -8.05 -0.51 16.89
CA GLY A 124 -8.83 -1.38 16.02
C GLY A 124 -9.45 -2.55 16.78
N ALA A 125 -10.31 -3.29 16.09
CA ALA A 125 -10.97 -4.45 16.68
C ALA A 125 -11.21 -5.57 15.66
N ILE A 126 -11.53 -6.76 16.18
CA ILE A 126 -12.04 -7.87 15.38
C ILE A 126 -13.43 -7.48 14.85
N ASP A 127 -13.62 -7.60 13.53
CA ASP A 127 -14.89 -7.36 12.84
C ASP A 127 -15.56 -6.03 13.22
N ALA A 128 -14.75 -4.98 13.37
CA ALA A 128 -15.20 -3.64 13.68
C ALA A 128 -16.20 -3.17 12.60
N ARG A 129 -17.34 -2.64 13.06
CA ARG A 129 -18.42 -2.19 12.16
C ARG A 129 -18.39 -0.68 11.89
N SER A 130 -17.57 0.04 12.64
CA SER A 130 -17.45 1.49 12.47
C SER A 130 -16.68 1.81 11.19
N PRO A 131 -17.16 2.77 10.37
CA PRO A 131 -16.46 3.21 9.15
C PRO A 131 -15.09 3.86 9.43
N ASP A 132 -14.86 4.28 10.68
CA ASP A 132 -13.66 4.99 11.13
C ASP A 132 -12.76 4.16 12.05
N GLN A 133 -13.04 2.87 12.22
CA GLN A 133 -12.24 1.98 13.05
C GLN A 133 -11.54 0.94 12.19
N ILE A 134 -10.23 0.79 12.37
CA ILE A 134 -9.48 -0.30 11.74
C ILE A 134 -10.08 -1.63 12.19
N THR A 135 -10.20 -2.55 11.25
CA THR A 135 -10.73 -3.89 11.50
C THR A 135 -9.75 -4.96 11.08
N TRP A 136 -9.84 -6.12 11.71
CA TRP A 136 -9.24 -7.36 11.21
C TRP A 136 -10.20 -8.54 11.44
N LEU A 137 -9.91 -9.69 10.86
CA LEU A 137 -10.76 -10.87 11.02
C LEU A 137 -10.57 -11.51 12.40
N ALA A 138 -11.45 -12.43 12.79
CA ALA A 138 -11.25 -13.24 13.98
C ALA A 138 -9.94 -14.03 13.95
N ALA A 139 -9.34 -14.28 15.13
CA ALA A 139 -8.05 -14.95 15.26
C ALA A 139 -7.98 -16.34 14.60
N THR A 140 -9.10 -17.05 14.53
CA THR A 140 -9.22 -18.33 13.83
C THR A 140 -8.98 -18.24 12.32
N ALA A 141 -9.07 -17.05 11.74
CA ALA A 141 -8.80 -16.77 10.33
C ALA A 141 -7.40 -16.19 10.08
N TRP A 142 -6.61 -15.94 11.12
CA TRP A 142 -5.25 -15.39 10.99
C TRP A 142 -4.30 -16.45 10.45
N GLN A 143 -3.26 -15.99 9.75
CA GLN A 143 -2.14 -16.83 9.32
C GLN A 143 -0.83 -16.16 9.72
N ASP A 144 0.08 -16.93 10.31
CA ASP A 144 1.43 -16.45 10.62
C ASP A 144 2.31 -16.55 9.38
N ARG A 145 2.14 -15.57 8.48
CA ARG A 145 2.91 -15.43 7.24
C ARG A 145 3.33 -13.99 7.02
N LEU A 146 4.44 -13.82 6.30
CA LEU A 146 4.98 -12.50 5.97
C LEU A 146 4.26 -11.83 4.78
N TYR A 147 3.36 -12.55 4.11
CA TYR A 147 2.56 -12.15 2.94
C TYR A 147 1.24 -12.92 2.87
#